data_AF-A0A0N4YQI0-F1
#
_entry.id   AF-A0A0N4YQI0-F1
#
_cell.length_a   1.000
_cell.length_b   1.000
_cell.length_c   1.000
_cell.angle_alpha   90.00
_cell.angle_beta   90.00
_cell.angle_gamma   90.00
#
_symmetry.space_group_name_H-M   'P 1'
#
loop_
_entity.id
_entity.type
_entity.pdbx_description
1 polymer ?
#
loop_
_entity_poly.entity_id
_entity_poly.type
_entity_poly.pdbx_seq_one_letter_code
_entity_poly.pdbx_strand_id
1 'polypeptide(L)'
;MYTFFREREMTPRLLASLCCILLLLLLLLILIGIILNALFNTYSVSEFLLYPPVCEECRRKNPNLVSAALPSSLFVHFYSGSQAHFELRGNLPFKSNSFTAIDFQTGYIAIADHALTDSNGRHTTCFIMPLDRSAIPSIDALKEAVGDSDYEVAYQNIQAHFGWQEFWQFDAEAIEPVAANSKFTDKIVDCEGAKWYYLKQAVHSRGR
;
A
#
# COMPACT_ATOMS: atom_id res chain seq x y z
N MET A 1 57.16 -28.43 22.28
CA MET A 1 56.98 -27.70 21.00
C MET A 1 56.90 -28.75 19.90
N TYR A 2 55.93 -28.61 18.99
CA TYR A 2 55.56 -29.54 17.88
C TYR A 2 54.60 -30.70 18.19
N THR A 3 53.30 -30.31 18.25
CA THR A 3 52.19 -30.86 17.44
C THR A 3 52.20 -32.35 17.12
N PHE A 4 51.41 -33.11 17.88
CA PHE A 4 50.81 -34.35 17.40
C PHE A 4 49.29 -34.15 17.36
N PHE A 5 48.82 -33.39 16.35
CA PHE A 5 47.42 -33.45 15.95
C PHE A 5 47.21 -34.83 15.35
N ARG A 6 46.74 -35.75 16.20
CA ARG A 6 46.32 -37.11 15.85
C ARG A 6 45.35 -37.05 14.68
N GLU A 7 45.81 -37.48 13.51
CA GLU A 7 45.00 -37.71 12.31
C GLU A 7 43.87 -38.68 12.69
N ARG A 8 42.66 -38.15 12.94
CA ARG A 8 41.45 -38.97 12.99
C ARG A 8 41.13 -39.32 11.55
N GLU A 9 41.30 -40.58 11.19
CA GLU A 9 40.78 -41.15 9.94
C GLU A 9 39.27 -40.80 9.84
N MET A 10 38.94 -39.84 8.98
CA MET A 10 37.54 -39.53 8.69
C MET A 10 36.95 -40.73 7.95
N THR A 11 36.15 -41.54 8.65
CA THR A 11 35.42 -42.61 7.97
C THR A 11 34.35 -42.01 7.07
N PRO A 12 34.10 -42.58 5.88
CA PRO A 12 33.12 -42.05 4.92
C PRO A 12 31.70 -41.95 5.51
N ARG A 13 31.39 -42.78 6.53
CA ARG A 13 30.14 -42.71 7.29
C ARG A 13 30.05 -41.48 8.20
N LEU A 14 31.15 -41.09 8.85
CA LEU A 14 31.21 -39.85 9.65
C LEU A 14 31.07 -38.62 8.76
N LEU A 15 31.72 -38.63 7.59
CA LEU A 15 31.68 -37.53 6.63
C LEU A 15 30.27 -37.39 6.00
N ALA A 16 29.63 -38.51 5.64
CA ALA A 16 28.24 -38.52 5.19
C ALA A 16 27.27 -38.03 6.27
N SER A 17 27.45 -38.48 7.53
CA SER A 17 26.61 -38.04 8.65
C SER A 17 26.76 -36.54 8.94
N LEU A 18 27.99 -36.01 8.92
CA LEU A 18 28.24 -34.58 9.05
C LEU A 18 27.60 -33.77 7.92
N CYS A 19 27.71 -34.22 6.66
CA CYS A 19 27.05 -33.58 5.53
C CYS A 19 25.52 -33.60 5.67
N CYS A 20 24.92 -34.70 6.11
CA CYS A 20 23.47 -34.78 6.36
C CYS A 20 23.03 -33.82 7.48
N ILE A 21 23.79 -33.72 8.57
CA ILE A 21 23.51 -32.77 9.67
C ILE A 21 23.61 -31.33 9.16
N LEU A 22 24.64 -31.02 8.36
CA LEU A 22 24.83 -29.70 7.78
C LEU A 22 23.70 -29.32 6.83
N LEU A 23 23.25 -30.26 5.99
CA LEU A 23 22.12 -30.07 5.09
C LEU A 23 20.81 -29.88 5.85
N LEU A 24 20.55 -30.67 6.89
CA LEU A 24 19.37 -30.49 7.75
C LEU A 24 19.37 -29.13 8.46
N LEU A 25 20.53 -28.69 8.98
CA LEU A 25 20.67 -27.37 9.57
C LEU A 25 20.43 -26.25 8.55
N LEU A 26 20.92 -26.40 7.32
CA LEU A 26 20.73 -25.44 6.25
C LEU A 26 19.25 -25.35 5.85
N LEU A 27 18.57 -26.49 5.71
CA LEU A 27 17.12 -26.54 5.46
C LEU A 27 16.31 -25.90 6.60
N LEU A 28 16.70 -26.15 7.85
CA LEU A 28 16.07 -25.52 9.02
C LEU A 28 16.24 -23.99 8.99
N LEU A 29 17.43 -23.49 8.68
CA LEU A 29 17.68 -22.05 8.56
C LEU A 29 16.89 -21.41 7.42
N ILE A 30 16.77 -22.09 6.28
CA ILE A 30 15.91 -21.64 5.16
C ILE A 30 14.45 -21.57 5.61
N LEU A 31 13.95 -22.62 6.29
CA LEU A 31 12.57 -22.66 6.78
C LEU A 31 12.30 -21.52 7.77
N ILE A 32 13.21 -21.28 8.72
CA ILE A 32 13.14 -20.17 9.66
C ILE A 32 13.11 -18.84 8.89
N GLY A 33 13.96 -18.67 7.88
CA GLY A 33 13.97 -17.48 7.03
C GLY A 33 12.62 -17.23 6.35
N ILE A 34 12.01 -18.27 5.79
CA ILE A 34 10.68 -18.19 5.15
C ILE A 34 9.60 -17.81 6.18
N ILE A 35 9.61 -18.42 7.36
CA ILE A 35 8.63 -18.13 8.42
C ILE A 35 8.78 -16.70 8.91
N LEU A 36 10.01 -16.25 9.18
CA LEU A 36 10.27 -14.88 9.59
C LEU A 36 9.82 -13.89 8.52
N ASN A 37 10.13 -14.16 7.25
CA ASN A 37 9.70 -13.31 6.14
C ASN A 37 8.16 -13.23 6.04
N ALA A 38 7.46 -14.36 6.17
CA ALA A 38 6.00 -14.40 6.17
C ALA A 38 5.39 -13.60 7.34
N LEU A 39 6.00 -13.68 8.53
CA LEU A 39 5.55 -12.92 9.69
C LEU A 39 5.77 -11.41 9.52
N PHE A 40 6.96 -11.00 9.06
CA PHE A 40 7.31 -9.57 8.94
C PHE A 40 6.69 -8.89 7.71
N ASN A 41 6.46 -9.60 6.59
CA ASN A 41 5.71 -9.07 5.45
C ASN A 41 4.20 -8.89 5.70
N THR A 42 3.72 -9.19 6.91
CA THR A 42 2.35 -8.83 7.30
C THR A 42 2.22 -7.32 7.50
N TYR A 43 3.29 -6.66 7.96
CA TYR A 43 3.35 -5.22 8.21
C TYR A 43 4.49 -4.60 7.42
N SER A 44 4.18 -4.11 6.22
CA SER A 44 5.15 -3.40 5.38
C SER A 44 4.60 -2.04 4.96
N VAL A 45 5.52 -1.14 4.62
CA VAL A 45 5.23 0.17 4.07
C VAL A 45 6.00 0.33 2.77
N SER A 46 5.30 0.63 1.68
CA SER A 46 5.90 0.93 0.38
C SER A 46 5.59 2.37 0.00
N GLU A 47 6.56 3.09 -0.56
CA GLU A 47 6.40 4.47 -1.03
C GLU A 47 6.46 4.52 -2.56
N PHE A 48 5.50 5.23 -3.16
CA PHE A 48 5.45 5.50 -4.59
C PHE A 48 5.54 6.99 -4.86
N LEU A 49 6.31 7.38 -5.87
CA LEU A 49 6.31 8.75 -6.38
C LEU A 49 5.38 8.86 -7.59
N LEU A 50 4.34 9.69 -7.44
CA LEU A 50 3.35 10.01 -8.46
C LEU A 50 3.79 11.27 -9.20
N TYR A 51 4.35 11.09 -10.40
CA TYR A 51 4.78 12.22 -11.21
C TYR A 51 3.60 12.78 -12.00
N PRO A 52 3.43 14.12 -12.02
CA PRO A 52 2.44 14.73 -12.87
C PRO A 52 2.75 14.47 -14.36
N PRO A 53 1.73 14.32 -15.20
CA PRO A 53 1.92 14.08 -16.63
C PRO A 53 2.68 15.23 -17.27
N VAL A 54 3.60 14.92 -18.17
CA VAL A 54 4.38 15.93 -18.89
C VAL A 54 3.48 16.60 -19.93
N CYS A 55 3.30 17.92 -19.83
CA CYS A 55 2.61 18.68 -20.87
C CYS A 55 3.50 18.81 -22.13
N GLU A 56 3.34 17.91 -23.08
CA GLU A 56 4.13 17.90 -24.31
C GLU A 56 3.96 19.20 -25.12
N GLU A 57 2.75 19.75 -25.17
CA GLU A 57 2.49 21.01 -25.87
C GLU A 57 3.19 22.19 -25.20
N CYS A 58 3.25 22.21 -23.86
CA CYS A 58 3.98 23.21 -23.08
C CYS A 58 5.50 23.12 -23.35
N ARG A 59 6.04 21.90 -23.38
CA ARG A 59 7.44 21.63 -23.73
C ARG A 59 7.77 22.04 -25.18
N ARG A 60 6.84 21.85 -26.12
CA ARG A 60 7.01 22.31 -27.51
C ARG A 60 7.00 23.84 -27.63
N LYS A 61 6.15 24.53 -26.87
CA LYS A 61 6.06 26.01 -26.87
C LYS A 61 7.21 26.66 -26.12
N ASN A 62 7.76 26.00 -25.11
CA ASN A 62 8.93 26.46 -24.37
C ASN A 62 9.86 25.28 -24.04
N PRO A 63 10.88 25.00 -24.87
CA PRO A 63 11.80 23.87 -24.69
C PRO A 63 12.62 23.93 -23.39
N ASN A 64 12.76 25.12 -22.80
CA ASN A 64 13.45 25.34 -21.53
C ASN A 64 12.50 25.26 -20.33
N LEU A 65 11.21 24.96 -20.55
CA LEU A 65 10.25 24.76 -19.47
C LEU A 65 10.58 23.44 -18.76
N VAL A 66 11.44 23.53 -17.75
CA VAL A 66 11.57 22.49 -16.74
C VAL A 66 10.26 22.51 -15.98
N SER A 67 9.39 21.53 -16.25
CA SER A 67 8.17 21.32 -15.48
C SER A 67 8.58 20.96 -14.05
N ALA A 68 8.76 21.98 -13.20
CA ALA A 68 9.20 21.89 -11.81
C ALA A 68 8.09 21.37 -10.87
N ALA A 69 7.14 20.60 -11.40
CA ALA A 69 6.06 20.04 -10.60
C ALA A 69 6.62 18.87 -9.79
N LEU A 70 6.71 19.06 -8.48
CA LEU A 70 7.17 18.06 -7.53
C LEU A 70 6.24 16.84 -7.57
N PRO A 71 6.77 15.61 -7.51
CA PRO A 71 5.94 14.41 -7.43
C PRO A 71 5.15 14.40 -6.12
N SER A 72 3.98 13.77 -6.13
CA SER A 72 3.27 13.44 -4.88
C SER A 72 3.81 12.10 -4.35
N SER A 73 3.80 11.89 -3.05
CA SER A 73 4.16 10.59 -2.45
C SER A 73 2.89 9.84 -2.06
N LEU A 74 2.81 8.55 -2.40
CA LEU A 74 1.77 7.65 -1.95
C LEU A 74 2.41 6.55 -1.11
N PHE A 75 2.03 6.47 0.16
CA PHE A 75 2.47 5.40 1.05
C PHE A 75 1.37 4.35 1.16
N VAL A 76 1.75 3.09 0.98
CA VAL A 76 0.86 1.93 1.15
C VAL A 76 1.32 1.17 2.39
N HIS A 77 0.49 1.20 3.43
CA HIS A 77 0.73 0.51 4.69
C HIS A 77 -0.14 -0.73 4.76
N PHE A 78 0.48 -1.91 4.86
CA PHE A 78 -0.26 -3.14 5.15
C PHE A 78 -0.51 -3.21 6.65
N TYR A 79 -1.65 -2.66 7.07
CA TYR A 79 -2.01 -2.49 8.48
C TYR A 79 -2.38 -3.81 9.16
N SER A 80 -3.01 -4.73 8.44
CA SER A 80 -3.33 -6.07 8.95
C SER A 80 -3.42 -7.08 7.80
N GLY A 81 -3.75 -8.33 8.13
CA GLY A 81 -3.98 -9.38 7.12
C GLY A 81 -5.19 -9.14 6.22
N SER A 82 -6.05 -8.17 6.54
CA SER A 82 -7.25 -7.83 5.74
C SER A 82 -7.37 -6.35 5.42
N GLN A 83 -6.54 -5.49 6.01
CA GLN A 83 -6.64 -4.05 5.86
C GLN A 83 -5.34 -3.42 5.36
N ALA A 84 -5.46 -2.53 4.37
CA ALA A 84 -4.36 -1.70 3.88
C ALA A 84 -4.74 -0.22 3.94
N HIS A 85 -3.80 0.64 4.30
CA HIS A 85 -3.98 2.09 4.36
C HIS A 85 -3.12 2.77 3.30
N PHE A 86 -3.67 3.80 2.69
CA PHE A 86 -3.04 4.62 1.67
C PHE A 86 -2.95 6.05 2.22
N GLU A 87 -1.73 6.58 2.36
CA GLU A 87 -1.49 7.97 2.72
C GLU A 87 -0.95 8.70 1.48
N LEU A 88 -1.75 9.61 0.93
CA LEU A 88 -1.33 10.49 -0.15
C LEU A 88 -0.80 11.79 0.43
N ARG A 89 0.46 12.11 0.14
CA ARG A 89 1.05 13.44 0.31
C ARG A 89 1.03 14.16 -1.03
N GLY A 90 -0.02 14.95 -1.22
CA GLY A 90 -0.33 15.60 -2.49
C GLY A 90 0.54 16.84 -2.74
N ASN A 91 1.23 16.85 -3.88
CA ASN A 91 1.67 18.06 -4.55
C ASN A 91 0.70 18.38 -5.70
N LEU A 92 0.76 19.61 -6.23
CA LEU A 92 -0.05 19.99 -7.39
C LEU A 92 0.12 18.94 -8.51
N PRO A 93 -0.99 18.37 -9.05
CA PRO A 93 -2.35 18.91 -9.05
C PRO A 93 -3.26 18.49 -7.89
N PHE A 94 -2.83 17.61 -7.00
CA PHE A 94 -3.61 17.25 -5.81
C PHE A 94 -3.67 18.46 -4.86
N LYS A 95 -4.87 18.77 -4.37
CA LYS A 95 -5.11 19.97 -3.56
C LYS A 95 -4.78 19.79 -2.08
N SER A 96 -4.66 18.55 -1.63
CA SER A 96 -4.60 18.18 -0.22
C SER A 96 -3.98 16.81 -0.07
N ASN A 97 -3.59 16.49 1.17
CA ASN A 97 -3.26 15.13 1.57
C ASN A 97 -4.56 14.35 1.79
N SER A 98 -4.49 13.03 1.69
CA SER A 98 -5.63 12.19 2.01
C SER A 98 -5.19 10.87 2.62
N PHE A 99 -6.07 10.30 3.42
CA PHE A 99 -5.93 8.97 3.99
C PHE A 99 -7.07 8.10 3.48
N THR A 100 -6.76 6.88 3.04
CA THR A 100 -7.75 5.90 2.61
C THR A 100 -7.45 4.56 3.25
N ALA A 101 -8.40 3.99 3.97
CA ALA A 101 -8.31 2.62 4.49
C ALA A 101 -9.20 1.69 3.68
N ILE A 102 -8.64 0.59 3.19
CA ILE A 102 -9.35 -0.45 2.44
C ILE A 102 -9.38 -1.71 3.29
N ASP A 103 -10.57 -2.21 3.59
CA ASP A 103 -10.78 -3.51 4.23
C ASP A 103 -11.25 -4.53 3.19
N PHE A 104 -10.37 -5.47 2.86
CA PHE A 104 -10.62 -6.50 1.86
C PHE A 104 -11.51 -7.63 2.39
N GLN A 105 -11.61 -7.79 3.72
CA GLN A 105 -12.47 -8.80 4.32
C GLN A 105 -13.93 -8.38 4.22
N THR A 106 -14.25 -7.14 4.59
CA THR A 106 -15.62 -6.61 4.51
C THR A 106 -15.95 -6.02 3.14
N GLY A 107 -14.93 -5.62 2.37
CA GLY A 107 -15.10 -4.98 1.07
C GLY A 107 -15.56 -3.52 1.17
N TYR A 108 -15.09 -2.80 2.18
CA TYR A 108 -15.40 -1.37 2.37
C TYR A 108 -14.14 -0.52 2.39
N ILE A 109 -14.30 0.72 1.97
CA ILE A 109 -13.26 1.75 1.96
C ILE A 109 -13.70 2.88 2.87
N ALA A 110 -12.80 3.37 3.73
CA ALA A 110 -12.92 4.64 4.43
C ALA A 110 -11.99 5.67 3.79
N ILE A 111 -12.47 6.90 3.59
CA ILE A 111 -11.70 8.01 3.03
C ILE A 111 -11.77 9.19 3.99
N ALA A 112 -10.61 9.75 4.33
CA ALA A 112 -10.46 10.95 5.14
C ALA A 112 -9.60 11.97 4.37
N ASP A 113 -10.20 13.08 3.97
CA ASP A 113 -9.49 14.16 3.29
C ASP A 113 -8.94 15.15 4.33
N HIS A 114 -7.66 15.49 4.22
CA HIS A 114 -7.00 16.40 5.14
C HIS A 114 -7.59 17.82 5.11
N ALA A 115 -8.28 18.20 4.03
CA ALA A 115 -9.01 19.46 3.92
C ALA A 115 -10.23 19.53 4.87
N LEU A 116 -10.67 18.40 5.42
CA LEU A 116 -11.79 18.29 6.36
C LEU A 116 -11.31 18.04 7.79
N THR A 117 -10.16 18.60 8.15
CA THR A 117 -9.60 18.50 9.51
C THR A 117 -9.98 19.71 10.38
N ASP A 118 -9.97 19.51 11.69
CA ASP A 118 -10.09 20.58 12.67
C ASP A 118 -8.77 21.35 12.85
N SER A 119 -8.75 22.36 13.72
CA SER A 119 -7.55 23.13 14.03
C SER A 119 -6.41 22.31 14.66
N ASN A 120 -6.70 21.09 15.14
CA ASN A 120 -5.73 20.17 15.72
C ASN A 120 -5.27 19.10 14.71
N GLY A 121 -5.73 19.18 13.45
CA GLY A 121 -5.41 18.21 12.40
C GLY A 121 -6.22 16.90 12.48
N ARG A 122 -7.27 16.83 13.31
CA ARG A 122 -8.14 15.65 13.38
C ARG A 122 -9.22 15.71 12.32
N HIS A 123 -9.45 14.62 11.60
CA HIS A 123 -10.52 14.58 10.60
C HIS A 123 -11.88 14.73 11.26
N THR A 124 -12.64 15.71 10.79
CA THR A 124 -14.01 15.99 11.27
C THR A 124 -15.05 15.17 10.51
N THR A 125 -14.70 14.71 9.32
CA THR A 125 -15.58 14.01 8.38
C THR A 125 -14.83 12.87 7.71
N CYS A 126 -15.46 11.71 7.67
CA CYS A 126 -15.00 10.55 6.91
C CYS A 126 -16.09 10.04 5.98
N PHE A 127 -15.67 9.49 4.85
CA PHE A 127 -16.54 8.90 3.87
C PHE A 127 -16.38 7.39 3.87
N ILE A 128 -17.45 6.67 3.57
CA ILE A 128 -17.44 5.21 3.43
C ILE A 128 -18.08 4.82 2.09
N MET A 129 -17.47 3.85 1.41
CA MET A 129 -18.00 3.32 0.16
C MET A 129 -17.64 1.83 -0.01
N PRO A 130 -18.40 1.07 -0.80
CA PRO A 130 -18.01 -0.30 -1.13
C PRO A 130 -16.75 -0.31 -2.00
N LEU A 131 -15.88 -1.30 -1.77
CA LEU A 131 -14.71 -1.57 -2.59
C LEU A 131 -15.14 -2.15 -3.94
N ASP A 132 -14.67 -1.55 -5.04
CA ASP A 132 -14.75 -2.17 -6.35
C ASP A 132 -13.68 -3.25 -6.50
N ARG A 133 -14.09 -4.50 -6.27
CA ARG A 133 -13.21 -5.67 -6.35
C ARG A 133 -12.79 -6.03 -7.78
N SER A 134 -13.32 -5.36 -8.80
CA SER A 134 -12.85 -5.56 -10.18
C SER A 134 -11.48 -4.91 -10.42
N ALA A 135 -11.17 -3.84 -9.69
CA ALA A 135 -9.89 -3.14 -9.78
C ALA A 135 -8.82 -3.77 -8.88
N ILE A 136 -9.16 -4.06 -7.61
CA ILE A 136 -8.26 -4.69 -6.64
C ILE A 136 -9.03 -5.79 -5.90
N PRO A 137 -8.86 -7.07 -6.28
CA PRO A 137 -9.73 -8.16 -5.81
C PRO A 137 -9.44 -8.62 -4.38
N SER A 138 -8.18 -8.54 -3.93
CA SER A 138 -7.75 -9.00 -2.62
C SER A 138 -6.51 -8.23 -2.12
N ILE A 139 -6.22 -8.35 -0.83
CA ILE A 139 -5.00 -7.80 -0.23
C ILE A 139 -3.74 -8.48 -0.77
N ASP A 140 -3.80 -9.78 -1.09
CA ASP A 140 -2.67 -10.50 -1.68
C ASP A 140 -2.37 -9.99 -3.09
N ALA A 141 -3.41 -9.71 -3.89
CA ALA A 141 -3.23 -9.10 -5.20
C ALA A 141 -2.65 -7.68 -5.09
N LEU A 142 -3.03 -6.92 -4.06
CA LEU A 142 -2.41 -5.64 -3.75
C LEU A 142 -0.94 -5.80 -3.35
N LYS A 143 -0.61 -6.77 -2.49
CA LYS A 143 0.77 -7.07 -2.07
C LYS A 143 1.64 -7.49 -3.24
N GLU A 144 1.13 -8.32 -4.14
CA GLU A 144 1.81 -8.73 -5.37
C GLU A 144 2.05 -7.52 -6.27
N ALA A 145 1.01 -6.71 -6.54
CA ALA A 145 1.13 -5.50 -7.34
C ALA A 145 2.10 -4.46 -6.77
N VAL A 146 2.23 -4.38 -5.44
CA VAL A 146 3.19 -3.52 -4.74
C VAL A 146 4.58 -4.17 -4.65
N GLY A 147 4.68 -5.50 -4.52
CA GLY A 147 5.94 -6.22 -4.34
C GLY A 147 6.71 -6.46 -5.65
N ASP A 148 6.03 -6.78 -6.75
CA ASP A 148 6.64 -6.87 -8.09
C ASP A 148 7.26 -5.53 -8.53
N SER A 149 6.63 -4.49 -8.01
CA SER A 149 6.96 -3.10 -8.19
C SER A 149 8.33 -2.72 -7.57
N ASP A 150 8.74 -3.40 -6.49
CA ASP A 150 10.06 -3.21 -5.87
C ASP A 150 11.19 -3.86 -6.71
N TYR A 151 10.91 -4.89 -7.51
CA TYR A 151 11.92 -5.63 -8.29
C TYR A 151 12.13 -5.08 -9.71
N GLU A 152 11.07 -4.62 -10.39
CA GLU A 152 11.21 -4.00 -11.72
C GLU A 152 11.51 -2.51 -11.67
N VAL A 153 11.48 -1.88 -10.48
CA VAL A 153 11.56 -0.42 -10.38
C VAL A 153 12.36 0.06 -9.18
N ALA A 154 13.69 -0.18 -9.18
CA ALA A 154 14.65 0.54 -8.31
C ALA A 154 14.67 2.09 -8.54
N TYR A 155 13.72 2.63 -9.33
CA TYR A 155 13.50 4.02 -9.72
C TYR A 155 11.98 4.29 -9.89
N GLN A 156 11.15 3.99 -8.88
CA GLN A 156 9.70 3.91 -9.05
C GLN A 156 8.98 5.25 -9.22
N ASN A 157 9.10 5.77 -10.43
CA ASN A 157 8.37 6.91 -10.97
C ASN A 157 7.15 6.35 -11.69
N ILE A 158 5.96 6.40 -11.09
CA ILE A 158 4.73 6.15 -11.84
C ILE A 158 4.50 7.38 -12.71
N GLN A 159 4.94 7.30 -13.97
CA GLN A 159 4.72 8.34 -14.96
C GLN A 159 3.34 8.14 -15.59
N ALA A 160 2.37 8.94 -15.15
CA ALA A 160 1.06 8.95 -15.77
C ALA A 160 1.16 9.49 -17.21
N HIS A 161 0.74 8.68 -18.19
CA HIS A 161 0.66 9.10 -19.59
C HIS A 161 -0.54 10.01 -19.89
N PHE A 162 -1.48 10.12 -18.94
CA PHE A 162 -2.71 10.91 -19.08
C PHE A 162 -2.92 11.82 -17.85
N GLY A 163 -3.76 12.84 -18.00
CA GLY A 163 -4.16 13.75 -16.93
C GLY A 163 -4.77 13.01 -15.72
N TRP A 164 -4.49 13.48 -14.50
CA TRP A 164 -5.23 13.09 -13.29
C TRP A 164 -6.64 13.67 -13.39
N GLN A 165 -7.58 12.92 -13.97
CA GLN A 165 -8.98 13.34 -14.05
C GLN A 165 -9.79 12.54 -13.04
N GLU A 166 -9.95 13.10 -11.84
CA GLU A 166 -10.84 12.54 -10.84
C GLU A 166 -12.28 12.94 -11.14
N PHE A 167 -13.12 11.95 -11.42
CA PHE A 167 -14.57 12.12 -11.52
C PHE A 167 -15.25 11.49 -10.31
N TRP A 168 -15.52 12.31 -9.29
CA TRP A 168 -16.33 11.90 -8.15
C TRP A 168 -17.81 12.13 -8.48
N GLN A 169 -18.51 11.07 -8.89
CA GLN A 169 -19.96 11.09 -9.08
C GLN A 169 -20.61 10.29 -7.95
N PHE A 170 -20.63 10.88 -6.76
CA PHE A 170 -21.23 10.25 -5.59
C PHE A 170 -22.20 11.19 -4.89
N ASP A 171 -23.33 10.62 -4.46
CA ASP A 171 -24.25 11.25 -3.53
C ASP A 171 -23.86 10.84 -2.12
N ALA A 172 -23.58 11.81 -1.26
CA ALA A 172 -23.21 11.59 0.14
C ALA A 172 -24.46 11.53 1.04
N GLU A 173 -24.66 10.41 1.71
CA GLU A 173 -25.73 10.22 2.69
C GLU A 173 -25.14 10.08 4.10
N ALA A 174 -25.67 10.82 5.08
CA ALA A 174 -25.20 10.68 6.46
C ALA A 174 -25.46 9.27 6.99
N ILE A 175 -24.48 8.70 7.68
CA ILE A 175 -24.59 7.39 8.33
C ILE A 175 -24.10 7.50 9.77
N GLU A 176 -24.76 6.77 10.67
CA GLU A 176 -24.37 6.74 12.08
C GLU A 176 -22.95 6.15 12.24
N PRO A 177 -22.08 6.76 13.06
CA PRO A 177 -20.71 6.29 13.26
C PRO A 177 -20.63 4.82 13.68
N VAL A 178 -21.57 4.34 14.49
CA VAL A 178 -21.60 2.93 14.92
C VAL A 178 -21.81 2.00 13.72
N ALA A 179 -22.72 2.36 12.82
CA ALA A 179 -22.99 1.57 11.62
C ALA A 179 -21.80 1.61 10.65
N ALA A 180 -21.16 2.77 10.47
CA ALA A 180 -19.97 2.89 9.63
C ALA A 180 -18.79 2.08 10.18
N ASN A 181 -18.48 2.21 11.47
CA ASN A 181 -17.38 1.47 12.10
C ASN A 181 -17.60 -0.04 12.06
N SER A 182 -18.86 -0.51 12.16
CA SER A 182 -19.18 -1.95 12.04
C SER A 182 -18.88 -2.56 10.66
N LYS A 183 -18.58 -1.73 9.65
CA LYS A 183 -18.18 -2.17 8.31
C LYS A 183 -16.70 -2.47 8.18
N PHE A 184 -15.90 -2.24 9.21
CA PHE A 184 -14.47 -2.50 9.19
C PHE A 184 -14.11 -3.55 10.24
N THR A 185 -13.17 -4.42 9.89
CA THR A 185 -12.62 -5.46 10.78
C THR A 185 -11.78 -4.81 11.88
N ASP A 186 -10.94 -3.86 11.48
CA ASP A 186 -10.08 -3.08 12.37
C ASP A 186 -10.56 -1.61 12.42
N LYS A 187 -10.38 -0.96 13.56
CA LYS A 187 -10.78 0.45 13.76
C LYS A 187 -9.93 1.39 12.92
N ILE A 188 -10.57 2.33 12.23
CA ILE A 188 -9.91 3.40 11.48
C ILE A 188 -9.62 4.58 12.40
N VAL A 189 -8.37 4.68 12.89
CA VAL A 189 -7.96 5.68 13.89
C VAL A 189 -8.15 7.12 13.38
N ASP A 190 -7.84 7.37 12.10
CA ASP A 190 -7.99 8.69 11.48
C ASP A 190 -9.42 9.22 11.43
N CYS A 191 -10.42 8.34 11.61
CA CYS A 191 -11.84 8.68 11.59
C CYS A 191 -12.50 8.67 12.97
N GLU A 192 -11.71 8.62 14.04
CA GLU A 192 -12.24 8.61 15.41
C GLU A 192 -12.93 9.94 15.76
N GLY A 193 -14.23 9.86 16.07
CA GLY A 193 -15.05 11.04 16.39
C GLY A 193 -15.50 11.83 15.16
N ALA A 194 -15.18 11.37 13.94
CA ALA A 194 -15.62 11.99 12.70
C ALA A 194 -17.10 11.71 12.41
N LYS A 195 -17.75 12.63 11.70
CA LYS A 195 -19.05 12.37 11.06
C LYS A 195 -18.85 11.48 9.84
N TRP A 196 -19.75 10.52 9.65
CA TRP A 196 -19.65 9.58 8.55
C TRP A 196 -20.68 9.86 7.44
N TYR A 197 -20.23 9.74 6.20
CA TYR A 197 -21.08 9.83 5.02
C TYR A 197 -20.86 8.63 4.10
N TYR A 198 -21.93 7.92 3.76
CA TYR A 198 -21.91 6.86 2.78
C TYR A 198 -22.00 7.44 1.38
N LEU A 199 -21.04 7.09 0.51
CA LEU A 199 -20.99 7.54 -0.88
C LEU A 199 -21.71 6.53 -1.77
N LYS A 200 -22.85 6.95 -2.34
CA LYS A 200 -23.59 6.20 -3.36
C LYS A 200 -23.18 6.67 -4.74
N GLN A 201 -22.91 5.76 -5.66
CA GLN A 201 -22.63 6.13 -7.04
C GLN A 201 -23.84 6.82 -7.65
N ALA A 202 -23.68 8.08 -8.07
CA ALA A 202 -24.72 8.85 -8.71
C ALA A 202 -24.88 8.33 -10.14
N VAL A 203 -25.91 7.52 -10.41
CA VAL A 203 -26.22 7.06 -11.77
C VAL A 203 -26.86 8.23 -12.53
N HIS A 204 -26.05 9.13 -13.08
CA HIS A 204 -26.54 9.97 -14.17
C HIS A 204 -26.59 9.10 -15.42
N SER A 205 -27.75 8.47 -15.67
CA SER A 205 -28.08 8.05 -17.02
C SER A 205 -27.95 9.29 -17.90
N ARG A 206 -27.04 9.30 -18.88
CA ARG A 206 -27.04 10.31 -19.94
C ARG A 206 -28.42 10.28 -20.59
N GLY A 207 -29.30 11.17 -20.15
CA GLY A 207 -30.63 11.33 -20.70
C GLY A 207 -30.52 12.10 -22.00
N ARG A 208 -30.70 11.38 -23.11
CA ARG A 208 -30.90 11.83 -24.51
C ARG A 208 -29.87 12.77 -25.11
#